data_AF-A0A496RLW1-F1
#
_entry.id   AF-A0A496RLW1-F1
#
_cell.length_a   1.000
_cell.length_b   1.000
_cell.length_c   1.000
_cell.angle_alpha   90.00
_cell.angle_beta   90.00
_cell.angle_gamma   90.00
#
_symmetry.space_group_name_H-M   'P 1'
#
loop_
_entity.id
_entity.type
_entity.pdbx_description
1 polymer ?
#
loop_
_entity_poly.entity_id
_entity_poly.type
_entity_poly.pdbx_seq_one_letter_code
_entity_poly.pdbx_strand_id
1 'polypeptide(L)'
;LKGVYCGFCQESPHYRWNTVLTKQEIINKFNRFGERLGDLRDISILERDKSSRINKLKITTSNQSFEITVKEFRDIIGPDIIKSSTFDLSLTNTRVFFEGKGWGHGVGMCQWGAYFMAKQGYTYQRILSYYYPGSRLAAIDKIKP
;
A
#
# COMPACT_ATOMS: atom_id res chain seq x y z
N LEU A 1 4.29 -12.95 -10.21
CA LEU A 1 3.42 -12.07 -11.03
C LEU A 1 4.24 -10.91 -11.53
N LYS A 2 4.24 -10.64 -12.84
CA LYS A 2 4.93 -9.48 -13.42
C LYS A 2 4.06 -8.24 -13.22
N GLY A 3 4.61 -7.17 -12.64
CA GLY A 3 3.89 -5.92 -12.49
C GLY A 3 3.59 -5.27 -13.84
N VAL A 4 2.40 -4.71 -13.98
CA VAL A 4 2.01 -3.86 -15.12
C VAL A 4 1.60 -2.49 -14.60
N TYR A 5 2.00 -1.44 -15.32
CA TYR A 5 1.54 -0.08 -15.01
C TYR A 5 0.04 0.01 -15.30
N CYS A 6 -0.77 0.52 -14.37
CA CYS A 6 -2.21 0.71 -14.56
C CYS A 6 -2.52 2.19 -14.78
N GLY A 7 -2.77 2.58 -16.04
CA GLY A 7 -3.18 3.95 -16.40
C GLY A 7 -4.68 4.23 -16.22
N PHE A 8 -5.50 3.20 -16.00
CA PHE A 8 -6.96 3.31 -16.03
C PHE A 8 -7.60 3.72 -14.70
N CYS A 9 -6.84 3.79 -13.60
CA CYS A 9 -7.40 4.03 -12.27
C CYS A 9 -7.30 5.48 -11.78
N GLN A 10 -6.97 6.42 -12.67
CA GLN A 10 -6.78 7.84 -12.31
C GLN A 10 -8.05 8.49 -11.75
N GLU A 11 -9.22 8.08 -12.25
CA GLU A 11 -10.53 8.54 -11.79
C GLU A 11 -11.01 7.80 -10.52
N SER A 12 -10.20 6.91 -9.94
CA SER A 12 -10.56 6.24 -8.70
C SER A 12 -10.64 7.23 -7.54
N PRO A 13 -11.66 7.14 -6.66
CA PRO A 13 -11.72 7.93 -5.42
C PRO A 13 -10.57 7.60 -4.45
N HIS A 14 -9.79 6.56 -4.72
CA HIS A 14 -8.65 6.14 -3.92
C HIS A 14 -7.32 6.31 -4.66
N TYR A 15 -7.32 7.01 -5.79
CA TYR A 15 -6.11 7.26 -6.57
C TYR A 15 -5.07 8.03 -5.75
N ARG A 16 -5.52 8.98 -4.94
CA ARG A 16 -4.73 9.70 -3.93
C ARG A 16 -5.45 9.70 -2.59
N TRP A 17 -4.68 9.76 -1.52
CA TRP A 17 -5.21 9.87 -0.16
C TRP A 17 -4.22 10.64 0.70
N ASN A 18 -4.76 11.40 1.65
CA ASN A 18 -3.98 12.06 2.68
C ASN A 18 -4.54 11.63 4.03
N THR A 19 -3.66 11.44 5.02
CA THR A 19 -4.07 11.23 6.40
C THR A 19 -3.07 11.87 7.34
N VAL A 20 -3.53 12.21 8.54
CA VAL A 20 -2.71 12.80 9.59
C VAL A 20 -2.92 11.98 10.84
N LEU A 21 -1.82 11.55 11.45
CA LEU A 21 -1.82 10.88 12.73
C LEU A 21 -1.02 11.69 13.74
N THR A 22 -1.51 11.77 14.96
CA THR A 22 -0.69 12.22 16.08
C THR A 22 0.36 11.15 16.40
N LYS A 23 1.50 11.58 16.93
CA LYS A 23 2.53 10.66 17.42
C LYS A 23 1.98 9.71 18.48
N GLN A 24 1.06 10.19 19.32
CA GLN A 24 0.40 9.38 20.34
C GLN A 24 -0.50 8.29 19.75
N GLU A 25 -1.24 8.57 18.67
CA GLU A 25 -2.03 7.56 17.98
C GLU A 25 -1.15 6.43 17.44
N ILE A 26 0.00 6.76 16.84
CA ILE A 26 0.96 5.77 16.35
C ILE A 26 1.48 4.94 17.53
N ILE A 27 1.95 5.56 18.60
CA ILE A 27 2.43 4.87 19.80
C ILE A 27 1.35 3.94 20.37
N ASN A 28 0.11 4.43 20.50
CA ASN A 28 -1.01 3.64 21.03
C ASN A 28 -1.32 2.42 20.15
N LYS A 29 -1.19 2.54 18.82
CA LYS A 29 -1.38 1.43 17.88
C LYS A 29 -0.30 0.36 18.05
N PHE A 30 0.97 0.76 18.16
CA PHE A 30 2.07 -0.16 18.42
C PHE A 30 1.95 -0.85 19.79
N ASN A 31 1.60 -0.09 20.84
CA ASN A 31 1.41 -0.63 22.18
C ASN A 31 0.31 -1.70 22.24
N ARG A 32 -0.77 -1.53 21.48
CA ARG A 32 -1.86 -2.53 21.38
C ARG A 32 -1.43 -3.80 20.63
N PHE A 33 -0.43 -3.69 19.77
CA PHE A 33 0.13 -4.81 19.02
C PHE A 33 1.23 -5.56 19.80
N GLY A 34 1.52 -5.15 21.04
CA GLY A 34 2.51 -5.76 21.93
C GLY A 34 3.84 -5.03 22.01
N GLU A 35 4.04 -3.97 21.21
CA GLU A 35 5.30 -3.23 21.12
C GLU A 35 5.25 -1.97 21.98
N ARG A 36 5.98 -1.93 23.10
CA ARG A 36 6.06 -0.74 23.95
C ARG A 36 7.02 0.28 23.36
N LEU A 37 6.46 1.28 22.67
CA LEU A 37 7.25 2.39 22.13
C LEU A 37 7.38 3.54 23.12
N GLY A 38 8.60 4.10 23.23
CA GLY A 38 8.82 5.42 23.82
C GLY A 38 8.34 6.54 22.89
N ASP A 39 8.63 7.80 23.25
CA ASP A 39 8.18 8.96 22.48
C ASP A 39 8.70 8.92 21.04
N LEU A 40 7.80 9.00 20.07
CA LEU A 40 8.15 8.98 18.65
C LEU A 40 8.92 10.25 18.27
N ARG A 41 10.17 10.08 17.85
CA ARG A 41 11.05 11.19 17.43
C ARG A 41 11.03 11.35 15.91
N ASP A 42 11.23 10.26 15.19
CA ASP A 42 11.31 10.26 13.74
C ASP A 42 10.70 9.00 13.11
N ILE A 43 10.23 9.14 11.87
CA ILE A 43 9.93 8.04 10.96
C ILE A 43 10.60 8.39 9.64
N SER A 44 11.50 7.54 9.15
CA SER A 44 12.19 7.75 7.88
C SER A 44 12.02 6.58 6.93
N ILE A 45 11.98 6.88 5.63
CA ILE A 45 11.87 5.88 4.57
C ILE A 45 13.27 5.39 4.23
N LEU A 46 13.52 4.09 4.38
CA LEU A 46 14.85 3.51 4.12
C LEU A 46 14.98 3.01 2.69
N GLU A 47 13.94 2.37 2.16
CA GLU A 47 14.02 1.67 0.89
C GLU A 47 12.71 1.80 0.11
N ARG A 48 12.84 2.08 -1.19
CA ARG A 48 11.75 2.00 -2.17
C ARG A 48 12.13 1.02 -3.27
N ASP A 49 11.14 0.30 -3.77
CA ASP A 49 11.31 -0.52 -4.97
C ASP A 49 11.24 0.31 -6.26
N LYS A 50 11.45 -0.35 -7.40
CA LYS A 50 11.37 0.27 -8.75
C LYS A 50 9.99 0.84 -9.08
N SER A 51 8.95 0.45 -8.35
CA SER A 51 7.57 0.95 -8.49
C SER A 51 7.24 2.02 -7.44
N SER A 52 8.26 2.58 -6.78
CA SER A 52 8.15 3.59 -5.72
C SER A 52 7.44 3.13 -4.44
N ARG A 53 7.17 1.83 -4.29
CA ARG A 53 6.60 1.28 -3.06
C ARG A 53 7.69 1.21 -2.01
N ILE A 54 7.40 1.72 -0.83
CA ILE A 54 8.26 1.60 0.33
C ILE A 54 8.34 0.12 0.70
N ASN A 55 9.55 -0.37 0.97
CA ASN A 55 9.76 -1.70 1.52
C ASN A 55 9.96 -1.62 3.03
N LYS A 56 10.82 -0.70 3.47
CA LYS A 56 11.22 -0.53 4.87
C LYS A 56 11.12 0.91 5.36
N LEU A 57 10.74 1.03 6.62
CA LEU A 57 10.77 2.26 7.40
C LEU A 57 11.76 2.08 8.57
N LYS A 58 12.35 3.19 8.99
CA LYS A 58 13.06 3.30 10.27
C LYS A 58 12.20 4.11 11.23
N ILE A 59 11.93 3.56 12.40
CA ILE A 59 11.22 4.24 13.48
C ILE A 59 12.23 4.57 14.56
N THR A 60 12.29 5.84 14.96
CA THR A 60 13.16 6.30 16.04
C THR A 60 12.32 6.86 17.17
N THR A 61 12.47 6.30 18.36
CA THR A 61 11.83 6.75 19.59
C THR A 61 12.86 7.32 20.56
N SER A 62 12.41 7.80 21.72
CA SER A 62 13.31 8.31 22.78
C SER A 62 14.24 7.23 23.36
N ASN A 63 13.87 5.95 23.28
CA ASN A 63 14.60 4.85 23.89
C ASN A 63 15.25 3.88 22.90
N GLN A 64 14.81 3.85 21.63
CA GLN A 64 15.33 2.92 20.65
C GLN A 64 15.14 3.41 19.21
N SER A 65 15.81 2.74 18.27
CA SER A 65 15.56 2.88 16.84
C SER A 65 15.57 1.50 16.21
N PHE A 66 14.58 1.22 15.36
CA PHE A 66 14.43 -0.08 14.72
C PHE A 66 13.87 0.06 13.30
N GLU A 67 14.12 -0.96 12.48
CA GLU A 67 13.54 -1.08 11.15
C GLU A 67 12.26 -1.91 11.19
N ILE A 68 11.30 -1.56 10.35
CA ILE A 68 10.06 -2.32 10.17
C ILE A 68 9.69 -2.34 8.69
N THR A 69 9.10 -3.43 8.20
CA THR A 69 8.56 -3.43 6.85
C THR A 69 7.33 -2.52 6.78
N VAL A 70 7.08 -1.88 5.64
CA VAL A 70 5.87 -1.06 5.50
C VAL A 70 4.60 -1.90 5.60
N LYS A 71 4.69 -3.20 5.30
CA LYS A 71 3.57 -4.14 5.46
C LYS A 71 3.20 -4.26 6.93
N GLU A 72 4.17 -4.58 7.79
CA GLU A 72 3.94 -4.67 9.23
C GLU A 72 3.47 -3.33 9.81
N PHE A 73 4.08 -2.21 9.40
CA PHE A 73 3.61 -0.88 9.79
C PHE A 73 2.14 -0.65 9.42
N ARG A 74 1.74 -1.03 8.20
CA ARG A 74 0.36 -0.91 7.73
C ARG A 74 -0.59 -1.85 8.48
N ASP A 75 -0.15 -3.05 8.85
CA ASP A 75 -0.92 -4.00 9.65
C ASP A 75 -1.15 -3.46 11.07
N ILE A 76 -0.16 -2.78 11.67
CA ILE A 76 -0.25 -2.16 13.00
C ILE A 76 -1.16 -0.91 12.99
N ILE A 77 -0.94 0.01 12.05
CA ILE A 77 -1.69 1.27 12.00
C ILE A 77 -3.13 1.03 11.53
N GLY A 78 -3.29 0.23 10.47
CA GLY A 78 -4.55 -0.14 9.87
C GLY A 78 -4.58 0.15 8.36
N PRO A 79 -5.05 -0.81 7.54
CA PRO A 79 -5.05 -0.69 6.08
C PRO A 79 -6.04 0.34 5.50
N ASP A 80 -6.96 0.85 6.32
CA ASP A 80 -7.90 1.92 5.97
C ASP A 80 -7.33 3.33 6.20
N ILE A 81 -6.35 3.42 7.11
CA ILE A 81 -5.62 4.66 7.43
C ILE A 81 -4.43 4.80 6.48
N ILE A 82 -3.55 3.80 6.46
CA ILE A 82 -2.43 3.71 5.52
C ILE A 82 -2.87 2.81 4.37
N LYS A 83 -3.37 3.41 3.30
CA LYS A 83 -4.07 2.65 2.24
C LYS A 83 -3.13 1.86 1.34
N SER A 84 -1.88 2.26 1.20
CA SER A 84 -0.89 1.58 0.35
C SER A 84 0.52 1.71 0.91
N SER A 85 1.48 1.04 0.24
CA SER A 85 2.91 1.21 0.47
C SER A 85 3.53 2.35 -0.35
N THR A 86 2.72 3.09 -1.11
CA THR A 86 3.19 4.21 -1.95
C THR A 86 2.73 5.50 -1.32
N PHE A 87 3.55 6.04 -0.42
CA PHE A 87 3.32 7.35 0.18
C PHE A 87 4.64 8.08 0.41
N ASP A 88 4.53 9.37 0.67
CA ASP A 88 5.54 10.20 1.30
C ASP A 88 5.01 10.61 2.69
N LEU A 89 5.92 11.01 3.56
CA LEU A 89 5.57 11.42 4.92
C LEU A 89 6.39 12.62 5.36
N SER A 90 5.82 13.42 6.26
CA SER A 90 6.53 14.49 6.96
C SER A 90 6.09 14.54 8.42
N LEU A 91 6.99 14.99 9.30
CA LEU A 91 6.76 15.04 10.74
C LEU A 91 6.79 16.47 11.25
N THR A 92 5.96 16.73 12.25
CA THR A 92 6.07 17.89 13.14
C THR A 92 6.37 17.40 14.56
N ASN A 93 6.41 18.32 15.52
CA ASN A 93 6.62 17.96 16.92
C ASN A 93 5.56 17.00 17.45
N THR A 94 4.32 17.07 16.97
CA THR A 94 3.17 16.31 17.50
C THR A 94 2.46 15.41 16.49
N ARG A 95 2.66 15.62 15.18
CA ARG A 95 1.91 14.94 14.11
C ARG A 95 2.82 14.36 13.03
N VAL A 96 2.29 13.38 12.32
CA VAL A 96 2.86 12.78 11.12
C VAL A 96 1.83 12.90 10.01
N PHE A 97 2.24 13.51 8.90
CA PHE A 97 1.43 13.69 7.70
C PHE A 97 1.83 12.63 6.70
N PHE A 98 0.84 12.01 6.06
CA PHE A 98 1.04 11.01 5.03
C PHE A 98 0.30 11.42 3.77
N GLU A 99 0.99 11.40 2.65
CA GLU A 99 0.42 11.65 1.32
C GLU A 99 0.70 10.44 0.43
N GLY A 100 -0.35 9.73 0.04
CA GLY A 100 -0.21 8.45 -0.65
C GLY A 100 -1.03 8.30 -1.91
N LYS A 101 -0.72 7.22 -2.62
CA LYS A 101 -1.33 6.86 -3.91
C LYS A 101 -1.85 5.43 -3.89
N GLY A 102 -3.03 5.24 -4.45
CA GLY A 102 -3.69 3.94 -4.56
C GLY A 102 -4.11 3.33 -3.22
N TRP A 103 -4.76 2.16 -3.31
CA TRP A 103 -5.19 1.36 -2.15
C TRP A 103 -4.92 -0.12 -2.42
N GLY A 104 -4.27 -0.78 -1.47
CA GLY A 104 -4.02 -2.21 -1.48
C GLY A 104 -2.54 -2.56 -1.69
N HIS A 105 -2.30 -3.87 -1.76
CA HIS A 105 -0.95 -4.44 -1.82
C HIS A 105 -0.28 -4.29 -3.20
N GLY A 106 -1.03 -3.98 -4.26
CA GLY A 106 -0.46 -3.66 -5.58
C GLY A 106 0.01 -4.84 -6.41
N VAL A 107 -0.51 -6.04 -6.15
CA VAL A 107 -0.15 -7.26 -6.89
C VAL A 107 -1.37 -7.74 -7.67
N GLY A 108 -1.16 -8.16 -8.92
CA GLY A 108 -2.24 -8.68 -9.77
C GLY A 108 -3.10 -7.56 -10.37
N MET A 109 -4.42 -7.69 -10.21
CA MET A 109 -5.38 -6.83 -10.88
C MET A 109 -5.77 -5.58 -10.06
N CYS A 110 -5.64 -4.40 -10.67
CA CYS A 110 -6.23 -3.18 -10.13
C CYS A 110 -7.75 -3.19 -10.37
N GLN A 111 -8.54 -3.36 -9.32
CA GLN A 111 -10.00 -3.46 -9.43
C GLN A 111 -10.61 -2.20 -10.07
N TRP A 112 -10.17 -1.00 -9.67
CA TRP A 112 -10.60 0.25 -10.29
C TRP A 112 -10.18 0.35 -11.75
N GLY A 113 -8.95 -0.05 -12.07
CA GLY A 113 -8.51 -0.07 -13.46
C GLY A 113 -9.33 -1.04 -14.31
N ALA A 114 -9.65 -2.23 -13.80
CA ALA A 114 -10.55 -3.18 -14.44
C ALA A 114 -11.97 -2.59 -14.65
N TYR A 115 -12.50 -1.89 -13.64
CA TYR A 115 -13.80 -1.21 -13.75
C TYR A 115 -13.80 -0.15 -14.87
N PHE A 116 -12.80 0.73 -14.93
CA PHE A 116 -12.72 1.75 -15.98
C PHE A 116 -12.41 1.16 -17.37
N MET A 117 -11.61 0.10 -17.44
CA MET A 117 -11.46 -0.68 -18.68
C MET A 117 -12.81 -1.26 -19.14
N ALA A 118 -13.60 -1.84 -18.24
CA ALA A 118 -14.93 -2.34 -18.60
C ALA A 118 -15.85 -1.22 -19.09
N LYS A 119 -15.82 -0.03 -18.46
CA LYS A 119 -16.56 1.16 -18.91
C LYS A 119 -16.14 1.66 -20.29
N GLN A 120 -14.87 1.45 -20.67
CA GLN A 120 -14.34 1.73 -22.00
C GLN A 120 -14.62 0.59 -23.02
N GLY A 121 -15.37 -0.44 -22.65
CA GLY A 121 -15.77 -1.53 -23.55
C GLY A 121 -14.77 -2.69 -23.66
N TYR A 122 -13.73 -2.74 -22.82
CA TYR A 122 -12.82 -3.89 -22.80
C TYR A 122 -13.51 -5.12 -22.22
N THR A 123 -13.34 -6.27 -22.89
CA THR A 123 -13.87 -7.54 -22.40
C THR A 123 -13.07 -8.06 -21.20
N TYR A 124 -13.69 -8.93 -20.39
CA TYR A 124 -13.01 -9.54 -19.24
C TYR A 124 -11.72 -10.28 -19.64
N GLN A 125 -11.68 -10.91 -20.83
CA GLN A 125 -10.47 -11.58 -21.31
C GLN A 125 -9.33 -10.59 -21.54
N ARG A 126 -9.61 -9.42 -22.13
CA ARG A 126 -8.61 -8.37 -22.34
C ARG A 126 -8.13 -7.79 -21.01
N ILE A 127 -9.04 -7.55 -20.08
CA ILE A 127 -8.72 -7.05 -18.73
C ILE A 127 -7.79 -8.04 -18.00
N LEU A 128 -8.13 -9.32 -17.97
CA LEU A 128 -7.32 -10.33 -17.30
C LEU A 128 -5.97 -10.52 -17.99
N SER A 129 -5.93 -10.54 -19.33
CA SER A 129 -4.67 -10.67 -20.08
C SER A 129 -3.72 -9.49 -19.84
N TYR A 130 -4.26 -8.30 -19.59
CA TYR A 130 -3.49 -7.11 -19.24
C TYR A 130 -2.85 -7.23 -17.84
N TYR A 131 -3.63 -7.56 -16.82
CA TYR A 131 -3.13 -7.66 -15.43
C TYR A 131 -2.35 -8.95 -15.14
N TYR A 132 -2.54 -9.99 -15.95
CA TYR A 132 -1.88 -11.28 -15.83
C TYR A 132 -1.23 -11.68 -17.16
N PRO A 133 -0.15 -10.98 -17.58
CA PRO A 133 0.51 -11.27 -18.86
C PRO A 133 0.98 -12.71 -18.94
N GLY A 134 0.67 -13.37 -20.05
CA GLY A 134 1.02 -14.79 -20.29
C GLY A 134 0.08 -15.80 -19.64
N SER A 135 -0.95 -15.36 -18.89
CA SER A 135 -2.00 -16.26 -18.42
C SER A 135 -2.91 -16.71 -19.56
N ARG A 136 -3.60 -17.84 -19.35
CA ARG A 136 -4.63 -18.36 -20.26
C ARG A 136 -5.88 -18.65 -19.46
N LEU A 137 -7.03 -18.32 -20.06
CA LEU A 137 -8.31 -18.75 -19.53
C LEU A 137 -8.53 -20.21 -19.92
N ALA A 138 -8.90 -21.03 -18.94
CA ALA A 138 -9.27 -22.42 -19.13
C ALA A 138 -10.55 -22.69 -18.35
N ALA A 139 -11.42 -23.53 -18.94
CA ALA A 139 -12.54 -24.08 -18.21
C ALA A 139 -12.00 -25.15 -17.24
N ILE A 140 -12.53 -25.19 -16.01
CA ILE A 140 -11.98 -26.01 -14.91
C ILE A 140 -11.99 -27.51 -15.28
N ASP A 141 -13.01 -27.97 -16.00
CA ASP A 141 -13.15 -29.32 -16.54
C ASP A 141 -12.03 -29.74 -17.51
N LYS A 142 -11.30 -28.77 -18.08
CA LYS A 142 -10.18 -29.01 -19.00
C LYS A 142 -8.81 -28.96 -18.33
N ILE A 143 -8.75 -28.61 -17.05
CA ILE A 143 -7.52 -28.65 -16.25
C ILE A 143 -7.47 -30.03 -15.58
N LYS A 144 -6.76 -30.99 -16.19
CA LYS A 144 -6.46 -32.25 -15.51
C LYS A 144 -5.50 -31.97 -14.34
N PRO A 145 -5.73 -32.57 -13.15
CA PRO A 145 -4.82 -32.43 -12.02
C PRO A 145 -3.42 -32.97 -12.33
#